data_AF-A0A2M8N7G9-F1
#
_entry.id   AF-A0A2M8N7G9-F1
#
_cell.length_a   1.000
_cell.length_b   1.000
_cell.length_c   1.000
_cell.angle_alpha   90.00
_cell.angle_beta   90.00
_cell.angle_gamma   90.00
#
_symmetry.space_group_name_H-M   'P 1'
#
loop_
_entity.id
_entity.type
_entity.pdbx_description
1 polymer ?
#
loop_
_entity_poly.entity_id
_entity_poly.type
_entity_poly.pdbx_seq_one_letter_code
_entity_poly.pdbx_strand_id
1 'polypeptide(L)'
;QVGLSHLLWNYAGIYHDKSHQVDNWGLRPLSKESLIYAQMDTHYLPLLRDEFEKLLRHKNCWAEAQEAFEEVCHTPPAKKRTFDPDEFWHLGLPNHLTHTQLKILRELCILRDQLAIKRNLPPNAVLSNKALIQIARRAPSTVKKLRRLRYLSSKQARRDGTKIIKAVKTGLQANRLPEPPRFNPPDPTIADRYTALINWRKERAQARGVESDVIISKQTLWALAHKAPSQIDDLQGVQGLGPWRLDTYGQEILQILQEYS
;
A
#
# COMPACT_ATOMS: atom_id res chain seq x y z
N GLN A 1 -9.70 16.82 -4.51
CA GLN A 1 -9.89 15.36 -4.46
C GLN A 1 -9.75 14.81 -5.88
N VAL A 2 -8.87 13.83 -6.15
CA VAL A 2 -8.49 13.40 -7.52
C VAL A 2 -9.28 12.21 -8.07
N GLY A 3 -10.52 11.98 -7.60
CA GLY A 3 -11.32 10.84 -8.06
C GLY A 3 -11.95 11.06 -9.44
N LEU A 4 -11.95 10.05 -10.31
CA LEU A 4 -12.45 10.16 -11.69
C LEU A 4 -13.83 10.81 -11.81
N SER A 5 -14.83 10.38 -11.03
CA SER A 5 -16.17 11.00 -11.09
C SER A 5 -16.17 12.48 -10.75
N HIS A 6 -15.29 12.92 -9.85
CA HIS A 6 -15.17 14.34 -9.49
C HIS A 6 -14.49 15.14 -10.61
N LEU A 7 -13.49 14.55 -11.27
CA LEU A 7 -12.84 15.17 -12.43
C LEU A 7 -13.81 15.29 -13.61
N LEU A 8 -14.56 14.23 -13.92
CA LEU A 8 -15.59 14.25 -14.96
C LEU A 8 -16.67 15.31 -14.69
N TRP A 9 -17.13 15.42 -13.45
CA TRP A 9 -18.10 16.44 -13.09
C TRP A 9 -17.54 17.86 -13.26
N ASN A 10 -16.37 18.14 -12.69
CA ASN A 10 -15.83 19.51 -12.66
C ASN A 10 -15.33 20.00 -14.02
N TYR A 11 -14.77 19.12 -14.85
CA TYR A 11 -14.10 19.50 -16.09
C TYR A 11 -14.92 19.16 -17.35
N ALA A 12 -15.92 18.30 -17.24
CA ALA A 12 -16.77 17.92 -18.37
C ALA A 12 -18.28 18.00 -18.09
N GLY A 13 -18.70 18.28 -16.84
CA GLY A 13 -20.12 18.28 -16.46
C GLY A 13 -20.76 16.88 -16.49
N ILE A 14 -19.95 15.82 -16.50
CA ILE A 14 -20.42 14.45 -16.69
C ILE A 14 -20.61 13.77 -15.34
N TYR A 15 -21.81 13.23 -15.11
CA TYR A 15 -22.08 12.40 -13.94
C TYR A 15 -21.55 10.97 -14.16
N HIS A 16 -20.79 10.48 -13.18
CA HIS A 16 -20.26 9.12 -13.19
C HIS A 16 -20.69 8.38 -11.92
N ASP A 17 -21.65 7.47 -12.08
CA ASP A 17 -22.19 6.63 -11.01
C ASP A 17 -21.13 5.65 -10.49
N LYS A 18 -20.97 5.57 -9.16
CA LYS A 18 -20.01 4.69 -8.49
C LYS A 18 -20.62 3.38 -7.98
N SER A 19 -21.90 3.15 -8.24
CA SER A 19 -22.66 2.02 -7.68
C SER A 19 -22.08 0.64 -8.03
N HIS A 20 -21.31 0.54 -9.12
CA HIS A 20 -20.73 -0.70 -9.63
C HIS A 20 -19.22 -0.85 -9.40
N GLN A 21 -18.61 0.03 -8.60
CA GLN A 21 -17.16 -0.01 -8.32
C GLN A 21 -16.70 -1.30 -7.61
N VAL A 22 -17.59 -1.92 -6.80
CA VAL A 22 -17.30 -3.11 -5.99
C VAL A 22 -17.96 -4.39 -6.53
N ASP A 23 -18.44 -4.35 -7.77
CA ASP A 23 -19.04 -5.51 -8.43
C ASP A 23 -18.04 -6.67 -8.52
N ASN A 24 -18.57 -7.89 -8.52
CA ASN A 24 -17.74 -9.07 -8.80
C ASN A 24 -17.48 -9.19 -10.31
N TRP A 25 -16.42 -8.53 -10.78
CA TRP A 25 -15.96 -8.52 -12.17
C TRP A 25 -15.55 -9.90 -12.72
N GLY A 26 -15.51 -10.94 -11.88
CA GLY A 26 -15.32 -12.33 -12.28
C GLY A 26 -16.60 -13.06 -12.72
N LEU A 27 -17.79 -12.49 -12.49
CA LEU A 27 -19.06 -13.11 -12.88
C LEU A 27 -19.29 -13.05 -14.39
N ARG A 28 -19.94 -14.09 -14.94
CA ARG A 28 -20.37 -14.12 -16.34
C ARG A 28 -21.79 -14.67 -16.46
N PRO A 29 -22.67 -14.06 -17.29
CA PRO A 29 -22.44 -12.78 -17.99
C PRO A 29 -22.37 -11.60 -17.00
N LEU A 30 -21.73 -10.50 -17.43
CA LEU A 30 -21.78 -9.25 -16.67
C LEU A 30 -23.16 -8.60 -16.81
N SER A 31 -23.58 -7.85 -15.79
CA SER A 31 -24.82 -7.06 -15.86
C SER A 31 -24.66 -5.92 -16.86
N LYS A 32 -25.79 -5.40 -17.38
CA LYS A 32 -25.74 -4.25 -18.30
C LYS A 32 -25.18 -3.01 -17.60
N GLU A 33 -25.51 -2.86 -16.33
CA GLU A 33 -25.10 -1.75 -15.49
C GLU A 33 -23.59 -1.78 -15.22
N SER A 34 -23.01 -2.96 -14.97
CA SER A 34 -21.55 -3.13 -14.86
C SER A 34 -20.85 -2.82 -16.19
N LEU A 35 -21.42 -3.18 -17.34
CA LEU A 35 -20.84 -2.86 -18.65
C LEU A 35 -20.81 -1.35 -18.90
N ILE A 36 -21.90 -0.65 -18.59
CA ILE A 36 -21.98 0.81 -18.71
C ILE A 36 -20.96 1.46 -17.79
N TYR A 37 -20.86 1.02 -16.53
CA TYR A 37 -19.85 1.51 -15.60
C TYR A 37 -18.42 1.35 -16.15
N ALA A 38 -18.07 0.17 -16.67
CA ALA A 38 -16.73 -0.07 -17.23
C ALA A 38 -16.43 0.79 -18.47
N GLN A 39 -17.43 1.02 -19.33
CA GLN A 39 -17.29 1.94 -20.46
C GLN A 39 -17.00 3.36 -19.99
N MET A 40 -17.77 3.82 -18.99
CA MET A 40 -17.67 5.17 -18.44
C MET A 40 -16.30 5.50 -17.83
N ASP A 41 -15.63 4.51 -17.24
CA ASP A 41 -14.28 4.65 -16.69
C ASP A 41 -13.21 5.01 -17.76
N THR A 42 -13.49 4.79 -19.06
CA THR A 42 -12.53 5.02 -20.15
C THR A 42 -13.01 5.98 -21.24
N HIS A 43 -14.31 6.02 -21.50
CA HIS A 43 -14.90 6.75 -22.63
C HIS A 43 -14.53 8.25 -22.65
N TYR A 44 -14.44 8.88 -21.48
CA TYR A 44 -14.18 10.31 -21.34
C TYR A 44 -12.74 10.67 -20.93
N LEU A 45 -11.84 9.69 -20.80
CA LEU A 45 -10.44 9.96 -20.46
C LEU A 45 -9.70 10.81 -21.51
N PRO A 46 -9.90 10.62 -22.83
CA PRO A 46 -9.27 11.48 -23.84
C PRO A 46 -9.70 12.95 -23.70
N LEU A 47 -10.98 13.20 -23.41
CA LEU A 47 -11.50 14.54 -23.17
C LEU A 47 -10.83 15.17 -21.93
N LEU A 48 -10.76 14.44 -20.83
CA LEU A 48 -10.08 14.92 -19.62
C LEU A 48 -8.60 15.20 -19.85
N ARG A 49 -7.91 14.36 -20.62
CA ARG A 49 -6.50 14.56 -21.01
C ARG A 49 -6.33 15.91 -21.71
N ASP A 50 -7.15 16.19 -22.71
CA ASP A 50 -7.02 17.40 -23.53
C ASP A 50 -7.30 18.67 -22.71
N GLU A 51 -8.28 18.61 -21.79
CA GLU A 51 -8.56 19.72 -20.86
C GLU A 51 -7.43 19.92 -19.84
N PHE A 52 -6.85 18.85 -19.29
CA PHE A 52 -5.72 18.96 -18.37
C PHE A 52 -4.45 19.45 -19.04
N GLU A 53 -4.18 19.06 -20.29
CA GLU A 53 -3.04 19.59 -21.03
C GLU A 53 -3.13 21.11 -21.16
N LYS A 54 -4.29 21.66 -21.54
CA LYS A 54 -4.50 23.11 -21.62
C LYS A 54 -4.23 23.78 -20.27
N LEU A 55 -4.76 23.22 -19.19
CA LEU A 55 -4.59 23.76 -17.83
C LEU A 55 -3.13 23.72 -17.36
N LEU A 56 -2.41 22.63 -17.62
CA LEU A 56 -1.00 22.47 -17.25
C LEU A 56 -0.11 23.43 -18.03
N ARG A 57 -0.38 23.63 -19.33
CA ARG A 57 0.32 24.62 -20.17
C ARG A 57 0.06 26.04 -19.67
N HIS A 58 -1.19 26.40 -19.38
CA HIS A 58 -1.55 27.70 -18.83
C HIS A 58 -0.86 27.98 -17.48
N LYS A 59 -0.66 26.94 -16.66
CA LYS A 59 0.05 27.01 -15.37
C LYS A 59 1.57 26.87 -15.48
N ASN A 60 2.13 26.77 -16.69
CA ASN A 60 3.56 26.55 -16.93
C ASN A 60 4.14 25.31 -16.22
N CYS A 61 3.35 24.28 -15.97
CA CYS A 61 3.78 23.02 -15.34
C CYS A 61 3.72 21.82 -16.29
N TRP A 62 3.63 22.06 -17.60
CA TRP A 62 3.58 21.00 -18.61
C TRP A 62 4.84 20.10 -18.60
N ALA A 63 6.04 20.69 -18.53
CA ALA A 63 7.29 19.93 -18.51
C ALA A 63 7.40 19.02 -17.27
N GLU A 64 7.06 19.54 -16.09
CA GLU A 64 6.97 18.77 -14.84
C GLU A 64 5.96 17.61 -14.96
N ALA A 65 4.78 17.88 -15.51
CA ALA A 65 3.75 16.86 -15.68
C ALA A 65 4.19 15.75 -16.64
N GLN A 66 4.84 16.09 -17.76
CA GLN A 66 5.39 15.11 -18.69
C GLN A 66 6.44 14.21 -18.02
N GLU A 67 7.32 14.78 -17.20
CA GLU A 67 8.27 13.98 -16.40
C GLU A 67 7.53 13.01 -15.46
N ALA A 68 6.51 13.49 -14.76
CA ALA A 68 5.72 12.64 -13.86
C ALA A 68 4.97 11.52 -14.62
N PHE A 69 4.46 11.78 -15.83
CA PHE A 69 3.83 10.76 -16.67
C PHE A 69 4.83 9.69 -17.09
N GLU A 70 6.03 10.11 -17.51
CA GLU A 70 7.10 9.21 -17.91
C GLU A 70 7.56 8.32 -16.73
N GLU A 71 7.65 8.90 -15.53
CA GLU A 71 7.98 8.16 -14.30
C GLU A 71 6.96 7.05 -14.01
N VAL A 72 5.66 7.34 -14.18
CA VAL A 72 4.59 6.34 -13.99
C VAL A 72 4.69 5.23 -15.03
N CYS A 73 5.00 5.54 -16.29
CA CYS A 73 5.20 4.54 -17.35
C CYS A 73 6.35 3.57 -17.05
N HIS A 74 7.37 4.03 -16.33
CA HIS A 74 8.53 3.22 -15.93
C HIS A 74 8.39 2.55 -14.56
N THR A 75 7.25 2.75 -13.87
CA THR A 75 7.04 2.14 -12.57
C THR A 75 6.98 0.62 -12.72
N PRO A 76 7.88 -0.13 -12.05
CA PRO A 76 7.88 -1.58 -12.17
C PRO A 76 6.54 -2.15 -11.66
N PRO A 77 6.06 -3.26 -12.22
CA PRO A 77 4.85 -3.90 -11.72
C PRO A 77 5.00 -4.17 -10.23
N ALA A 78 3.92 -3.96 -9.48
CA ALA A 78 3.90 -4.24 -8.06
C ALA A 78 4.41 -5.67 -7.82
N LYS A 79 5.39 -5.82 -6.93
CA LYS A 79 5.93 -7.14 -6.58
C LYS A 79 4.77 -8.03 -6.19
N LYS A 80 4.70 -9.24 -6.78
CA LYS A 80 3.70 -10.22 -6.42
C LYS A 80 3.82 -10.46 -4.91
N ARG A 81 2.75 -10.19 -4.17
CA ARG A 81 2.73 -10.45 -2.73
C ARG A 81 3.01 -11.93 -2.51
N THR A 82 4.16 -12.23 -1.93
CA THR A 82 4.48 -13.53 -1.38
C THR A 82 4.01 -13.55 0.07
N PHE A 83 3.32 -14.61 0.47
CA PHE A 83 3.00 -14.80 1.87
C PHE A 83 4.29 -15.05 2.64
N ASP A 84 4.56 -14.19 3.61
CA ASP A 84 5.60 -14.41 4.61
C ASP A 84 4.94 -14.89 5.92
N PRO A 85 5.23 -16.11 6.38
CA PRO A 85 4.75 -16.61 7.66
C PRO A 85 5.04 -15.71 8.85
N ASP A 86 6.10 -14.88 8.77
CA ASP A 86 6.58 -14.04 9.88
C ASP A 86 5.92 -12.65 9.91
N GLU A 87 5.13 -12.28 8.87
CA GLU A 87 4.27 -11.08 8.87
C GLU A 87 3.22 -11.10 10.00
N PHE A 88 2.96 -12.24 10.65
CA PHE A 88 2.06 -12.33 11.80
C PHE A 88 2.46 -11.41 12.96
N TRP A 89 3.74 -11.00 13.05
CA TRP A 89 4.22 -10.02 14.02
C TRP A 89 3.49 -8.68 13.92
N HIS A 90 3.19 -8.21 12.71
CA HIS A 90 2.44 -6.97 12.49
C HIS A 90 1.03 -7.03 13.05
N LEU A 91 0.42 -8.22 13.09
CA LEU A 91 -0.89 -8.43 13.69
C LEU A 91 -0.79 -8.73 15.19
N GLY A 92 0.26 -9.43 15.62
CA GLY A 92 0.45 -9.90 16.99
C GLY A 92 0.91 -8.81 17.97
N LEU A 93 1.93 -8.03 17.62
CA LEU A 93 2.55 -7.03 18.52
C LEU A 93 1.56 -5.93 18.95
N PRO A 94 0.80 -5.27 18.05
CA PRO A 94 -0.17 -4.24 18.46
C PRO A 94 -1.33 -4.79 19.29
N ASN A 95 -1.53 -6.12 19.29
CA ASN A 95 -2.59 -6.79 20.04
C ASN A 95 -2.09 -7.41 21.36
N HIS A 96 -0.83 -7.15 21.75
CA HIS A 96 -0.21 -7.62 23.00
C HIS A 96 -0.44 -9.12 23.25
N LEU A 97 -0.31 -9.94 22.21
CA LEU A 97 -0.48 -11.38 22.34
C LEU A 97 0.70 -12.01 23.11
N THR A 98 0.39 -12.98 23.98
CA THR A 98 1.43 -13.74 24.69
C THR A 98 2.21 -14.63 23.73
N HIS A 99 3.39 -15.09 24.14
CA HIS A 99 4.22 -16.01 23.34
C HIS A 99 3.44 -17.24 22.82
N THR A 100 2.63 -17.87 23.67
CA THR A 100 1.78 -19.01 23.23
C THR A 100 0.70 -18.59 22.22
N GLN A 101 0.09 -17.42 22.41
CA GLN A 101 -0.92 -16.90 21.47
C GLN A 101 -0.30 -16.52 20.12
N LEU A 102 0.93 -16.01 20.11
CA LEU A 102 1.71 -15.70 18.91
C LEU A 102 2.00 -16.96 18.09
N LYS A 103 2.37 -18.08 18.75
CA LYS A 103 2.54 -19.37 18.07
C LYS A 103 1.27 -19.81 17.35
N ILE A 104 0.12 -19.71 18.04
CA ILE A 104 -1.18 -20.03 17.46
C ILE A 104 -1.50 -19.08 16.30
N LEU A 105 -1.25 -17.78 16.46
CA LEU A 105 -1.51 -16.78 15.43
C LEU A 105 -0.74 -17.08 14.14
N ARG A 106 0.56 -17.43 14.25
CA ARG A 106 1.39 -17.80 13.11
C ARG A 106 0.79 -18.96 12.31
N GLU A 107 0.44 -20.06 12.99
CA GLU A 107 -0.18 -21.22 12.34
C GLU A 107 -1.54 -20.91 11.71
N LEU A 108 -2.33 -20.02 12.34
CA LEU A 108 -3.59 -19.55 11.76
C LEU A 108 -3.38 -18.66 10.53
N CYS A 109 -2.34 -17.83 10.49
CA CYS A 109 -1.97 -17.03 9.33
C CYS A 109 -1.56 -17.92 8.15
N ILE A 110 -0.73 -18.94 8.40
CA ILE A 110 -0.32 -19.95 7.40
C ILE A 110 -1.56 -20.67 6.84
N LEU A 111 -2.45 -21.16 7.72
CA LEU A 111 -3.69 -21.81 7.29
C LEU A 111 -4.57 -20.86 6.45
N ARG A 112 -4.71 -19.60 6.86
CA ARG A 112 -5.52 -18.61 6.16
C ARG A 112 -5.01 -18.41 4.74
N ASP A 113 -3.70 -18.28 4.56
CA ASP A 113 -3.08 -18.08 3.26
C ASP A 113 -3.25 -19.29 2.33
N GLN A 114 -3.00 -20.50 2.82
CA GLN A 114 -3.23 -21.74 2.07
C GLN A 114 -4.69 -21.86 1.59
N LEU A 115 -5.65 -21.52 2.45
CA LEU A 115 -7.06 -21.54 2.10
C LEU A 115 -7.45 -20.41 1.14
N ALA A 116 -6.78 -19.26 1.22
CA ALA A 116 -6.98 -18.11 0.34
C ALA A 116 -6.56 -18.46 -1.08
N ILE A 117 -5.34 -18.99 -1.25
CA ILE A 117 -4.81 -19.47 -2.53
C ILE A 117 -5.71 -20.56 -3.10
N LYS A 118 -6.01 -21.61 -2.32
CA LYS A 118 -6.84 -22.74 -2.78
C LYS A 118 -8.22 -22.33 -3.28
N ARG A 119 -8.77 -21.23 -2.76
CA ARG A 119 -10.12 -20.75 -3.09
C ARG A 119 -10.13 -19.55 -4.01
N ASN A 120 -8.95 -19.04 -4.39
CA ASN A 120 -8.80 -17.77 -5.09
C ASN A 120 -9.59 -16.64 -4.39
N LEU A 121 -9.43 -16.52 -3.07
CA LEU A 121 -10.08 -15.50 -2.25
C LEU A 121 -9.03 -14.63 -1.57
N PRO A 122 -9.32 -13.33 -1.31
CA PRO A 122 -8.44 -12.53 -0.47
C PRO A 122 -8.38 -13.13 0.95
N PRO A 123 -7.21 -13.10 1.64
CA PRO A 123 -7.05 -13.70 2.96
C PRO A 123 -8.11 -13.30 3.98
N ASN A 124 -8.52 -12.03 3.99
CA ASN A 124 -9.51 -11.50 4.93
C ASN A 124 -10.92 -12.09 4.72
N ALA A 125 -11.27 -12.54 3.51
CA ALA A 125 -12.53 -13.23 3.24
C ALA A 125 -12.53 -14.68 3.74
N VAL A 126 -11.35 -15.28 3.94
CA VAL A 126 -11.22 -16.61 4.56
C VAL A 126 -11.40 -16.50 6.07
N LEU A 127 -10.56 -15.69 6.73
CA LEU A 127 -10.62 -15.40 8.16
C LEU A 127 -10.22 -13.95 8.40
N SER A 128 -11.08 -13.21 9.11
CA SER A 128 -10.80 -11.83 9.45
C SER A 128 -9.66 -11.69 10.45
N ASN A 129 -8.94 -10.57 10.44
CA ASN A 129 -7.92 -10.27 11.44
C ASN A 129 -8.48 -10.40 12.87
N LYS A 130 -9.71 -9.91 13.09
CA LYS A 130 -10.42 -10.05 14.38
C LYS A 130 -10.63 -11.52 14.75
N ALA A 131 -11.03 -12.38 13.81
CA ALA A 131 -11.19 -13.80 14.06
C ALA A 131 -9.86 -14.46 14.42
N LEU A 132 -8.78 -14.19 13.69
CA LEU A 132 -7.44 -14.73 13.99
C LEU A 132 -6.99 -14.40 15.41
N ILE A 133 -7.04 -13.12 15.79
CA ILE A 133 -6.65 -12.64 17.12
C ILE A 133 -7.47 -13.35 18.21
N GLN A 134 -8.79 -13.48 18.01
CA GLN A 134 -9.68 -14.02 19.03
C GLN A 134 -9.57 -15.54 19.16
N ILE A 135 -9.34 -16.25 18.07
CA ILE A 135 -9.03 -17.69 18.10
C ILE A 135 -7.68 -17.90 18.80
N ALA A 136 -6.66 -17.09 18.50
CA ALA A 136 -5.36 -17.17 19.15
C ALA A 136 -5.46 -16.92 20.67
N ARG A 137 -6.17 -15.88 21.09
CA ARG A 137 -6.38 -15.56 22.53
C ARG A 137 -7.13 -16.65 23.28
N ARG A 138 -8.18 -17.23 22.68
CA ARG A 138 -9.06 -18.19 23.34
C ARG A 138 -8.62 -19.65 23.19
N ALA A 139 -7.72 -19.93 22.25
CA ALA A 139 -7.16 -21.24 21.95
C ALA A 139 -8.21 -22.38 22.00
N PRO A 140 -9.30 -22.31 21.21
CA PRO A 140 -10.37 -23.30 21.29
C PRO A 140 -9.86 -24.70 20.95
N SER A 141 -10.17 -25.69 21.80
CA SER A 141 -9.73 -27.08 21.61
C SER A 141 -10.68 -27.92 20.76
N THR A 142 -11.91 -27.44 20.49
CA THR A 142 -12.93 -28.15 19.71
C THR A 142 -13.71 -27.19 18.80
N VAL A 143 -14.30 -27.72 17.72
CA VAL A 143 -15.15 -26.94 16.80
C VAL A 143 -16.35 -26.34 17.53
N LYS A 144 -16.90 -27.01 18.55
CA LYS A 144 -17.98 -26.48 19.39
C LYS A 144 -17.54 -25.22 20.14
N LYS A 145 -16.34 -25.23 20.73
CA LYS A 145 -15.76 -24.05 21.40
C LYS A 145 -15.45 -22.93 20.39
N LEU A 146 -14.92 -23.27 19.22
CA LEU A 146 -14.69 -22.32 18.13
C LEU A 146 -15.97 -21.59 17.70
N ARG A 147 -17.08 -22.32 17.50
CA ARG A 147 -18.38 -21.74 17.13
C ARG A 147 -18.91 -20.78 18.20
N ARG A 148 -18.68 -21.06 19.48
CA ARG A 148 -19.11 -20.19 20.60
C ARG A 148 -18.42 -18.82 20.59
N LEU A 149 -17.27 -18.69 19.92
CA LEU A 149 -16.58 -17.39 19.81
C LEU A 149 -17.33 -16.38 18.92
N ARG A 150 -18.27 -16.82 18.06
CA ARG A 150 -19.06 -15.97 17.16
C ARG A 150 -18.26 -15.07 16.21
N TYR A 151 -17.00 -15.40 15.93
CA TYR A 151 -16.16 -14.73 14.93
C TYR A 151 -16.18 -15.40 13.55
N LEU A 152 -16.91 -16.51 13.41
CA LEU A 152 -17.10 -17.22 12.16
C LEU A 152 -18.59 -17.46 11.94
N SER A 153 -19.02 -17.35 10.67
CA SER A 153 -20.36 -17.82 10.30
C SER A 153 -20.47 -19.34 10.51
N SER A 154 -21.69 -19.85 10.68
CA SER A 154 -21.96 -21.29 10.80
C SER A 154 -21.40 -22.07 9.61
N LYS A 155 -21.46 -21.51 8.40
CA LYS A 155 -20.90 -22.10 7.17
C LYS A 155 -19.37 -22.19 7.22
N GLN A 156 -18.69 -21.11 7.63
CA GLN A 156 -17.23 -21.10 7.80
C GLN A 156 -16.80 -22.11 8.88
N ALA A 157 -17.45 -22.11 10.04
CA ALA A 157 -17.10 -23.02 11.13
C ALA A 157 -17.29 -24.50 10.74
N ARG A 158 -18.34 -24.83 9.97
CA ARG A 158 -18.54 -26.19 9.44
C ARG A 158 -17.46 -26.57 8.42
N ARG A 159 -17.10 -25.67 7.53
CA ARG A 159 -16.16 -25.91 6.42
C ARG A 159 -14.70 -25.99 6.88
N ASP A 160 -14.31 -25.10 7.77
CA ASP A 160 -12.90 -24.84 8.12
C ASP A 160 -12.57 -25.15 9.59
N GLY A 161 -13.58 -25.42 10.43
CA GLY A 161 -13.39 -25.58 11.87
C GLY A 161 -12.37 -26.65 12.25
N THR A 162 -12.39 -27.81 11.60
CA THR A 162 -11.42 -28.88 11.88
C THR A 162 -9.98 -28.46 11.56
N LYS A 163 -9.76 -27.75 10.44
CA LYS A 163 -8.45 -27.23 10.05
C LYS A 163 -7.97 -26.14 11.02
N ILE A 164 -8.87 -25.27 11.45
CA ILE A 164 -8.58 -24.22 12.44
C ILE A 164 -8.15 -24.84 13.77
N ILE A 165 -8.90 -25.84 14.27
CA ILE A 165 -8.53 -26.54 15.51
C ILE A 165 -7.18 -27.26 15.37
N LYS A 166 -6.89 -27.84 14.20
CA LYS A 166 -5.57 -28.41 13.91
C LYS A 166 -4.46 -27.36 14.01
N ALA A 167 -4.62 -26.20 13.37
CA ALA A 167 -3.66 -25.10 13.44
C ALA A 167 -3.45 -24.59 14.88
N VAL A 168 -4.53 -24.47 15.67
CA VAL A 168 -4.43 -24.12 17.10
C VAL A 168 -3.59 -25.14 17.87
N LYS A 169 -3.83 -26.44 17.66
CA LYS A 169 -3.05 -27.51 18.31
C LYS A 169 -1.57 -27.46 17.89
N THR A 170 -1.29 -27.27 16.60
CA THR A 170 0.07 -27.11 16.08
C THR A 170 0.78 -25.93 16.75
N GLY A 171 0.13 -24.77 16.87
CA GLY A 171 0.71 -23.61 17.53
C GLY A 171 0.95 -23.81 19.04
N LEU A 172 0.06 -24.55 19.72
CA LEU A 172 0.28 -24.92 21.13
C LEU A 172 1.52 -25.82 21.31
N GLN A 173 1.74 -26.75 20.37
CA GLN A 173 2.85 -27.71 20.38
C GLN A 173 4.16 -27.16 19.79
N ALA A 174 4.13 -26.02 19.10
CA ALA A 174 5.33 -25.44 18.51
C ALA A 174 6.34 -25.04 19.59
N ASN A 175 7.60 -25.43 19.41
CA ASN A 175 8.65 -25.21 20.41
C ASN A 175 9.31 -23.82 20.29
N ARG A 176 9.33 -23.23 19.08
CA ARG A 176 10.04 -21.98 18.81
C ARG A 176 9.17 -21.01 18.01
N LEU A 177 9.27 -19.73 18.35
CA LEU A 177 8.86 -18.61 17.50
C LEU A 177 10.12 -18.04 16.81
N PRO A 178 10.01 -17.57 15.56
CA PRO A 178 11.06 -16.73 14.98
C PRO A 178 11.31 -15.51 15.87
N GLU A 179 12.47 -14.88 15.75
CA GLU A 179 12.67 -13.61 16.45
C GLU A 179 11.68 -12.56 15.91
N PRO A 180 11.18 -11.65 16.77
CA PRO A 180 10.43 -10.51 16.28
C PRO A 180 11.32 -9.69 15.33
N PRO A 181 10.74 -9.03 14.32
CA PRO A 181 11.51 -8.18 13.42
C PRO A 181 12.26 -7.14 14.25
N ARG A 182 13.60 -7.10 14.09
CA ARG A 182 14.43 -6.10 14.75
C ARG A 182 14.12 -4.75 14.12
N PHE A 183 13.68 -3.79 14.92
CA PHE A 183 13.66 -2.41 14.49
C PHE A 183 15.08 -1.87 14.63
N ASN A 184 15.80 -1.82 13.51
CA ASN A 184 17.05 -1.07 13.43
C ASN A 184 16.66 0.37 13.08
N PRO A 185 16.77 1.33 14.02
CA PRO A 185 16.61 2.72 13.65
C PRO A 185 17.64 3.05 12.56
N PRO A 186 17.27 3.92 11.61
CA PRO A 186 18.25 4.45 10.67
C PRO A 186 19.41 5.10 11.43
N ASP A 187 20.59 5.09 10.81
CA ASP A 187 21.73 5.86 11.29
C ASP A 187 21.30 7.32 11.57
N PRO A 188 21.69 7.92 12.72
CA PRO A 188 21.30 9.28 13.07
C PRO A 188 21.58 10.30 11.95
N THR A 189 22.71 10.20 11.27
CA THR A 189 23.08 11.09 10.16
C THR A 189 22.16 10.92 8.95
N ILE A 190 21.70 9.69 8.67
CA ILE A 190 20.68 9.43 7.64
C ILE A 190 19.34 10.04 8.06
N ALA A 191 18.97 9.90 9.35
CA ALA A 191 17.71 10.42 9.87
C ALA A 191 17.66 11.96 9.82
N ASP A 192 18.76 12.62 10.15
CA ASP A 192 18.89 14.08 10.13
C ASP A 192 18.81 14.61 8.69
N ARG A 193 19.55 14.01 7.75
CA ARG A 193 19.43 14.32 6.30
C ARG A 193 18.00 14.17 5.78
N TYR A 194 17.36 13.06 6.10
CA TYR A 194 15.98 12.82 5.69
C TYR A 194 15.03 13.86 6.27
N THR A 195 15.23 14.27 7.53
CA THR A 195 14.43 15.30 8.19
C THR A 195 14.62 16.67 7.53
N ALA A 196 15.86 17.05 7.23
CA ALA A 196 16.18 18.28 6.51
C ALA A 196 15.51 18.32 5.13
N LEU A 197 15.64 17.24 4.36
CA LEU A 197 14.98 17.10 3.05
C LEU A 197 13.45 17.15 3.15
N ILE A 198 12.85 16.57 4.19
CA ILE A 198 11.40 16.64 4.42
C ILE A 198 10.94 18.07 4.70
N ASN A 199 11.71 18.84 5.47
CA ASN A 199 11.37 20.22 5.78
C ASN A 199 11.49 21.12 4.55
N TRP A 200 12.60 21.03 3.83
CA TRP A 200 12.79 21.70 2.54
C TRP A 200 11.65 21.40 1.55
N ARG A 201 11.28 20.13 1.41
CA ARG A 201 10.18 19.70 0.53
C ARG A 201 8.86 20.38 0.91
N LYS A 202 8.56 20.50 2.21
CA LYS A 202 7.34 21.18 2.69
C LYS A 202 7.36 22.67 2.35
N GLU A 203 8.49 23.33 2.56
CA GLU A 203 8.67 24.75 2.24
C GLU A 203 8.48 25.01 0.75
N ARG A 204 9.07 24.19 -0.12
CA ARG A 204 8.90 24.30 -1.58
C ARG A 204 7.47 24.01 -2.03
N ALA A 205 6.82 23.01 -1.42
CA ALA A 205 5.42 22.70 -1.69
C ALA A 205 4.51 23.88 -1.33
N GLN A 206 4.72 24.47 -0.16
CA GLN A 206 3.97 25.65 0.30
C GLN A 206 4.21 26.86 -0.60
N ALA A 207 5.47 27.15 -0.96
CA ALA A 207 5.81 28.26 -1.85
C ALA A 207 5.17 28.12 -3.24
N ARG A 208 5.02 26.89 -3.74
CA ARG A 208 4.38 26.59 -5.02
C ARG A 208 2.85 26.41 -4.94
N GLY A 209 2.28 26.32 -3.75
CA GLY A 209 0.86 26.02 -3.56
C GLY A 209 0.47 24.64 -4.08
N VAL A 210 1.37 23.66 -3.99
CA VAL A 210 1.15 22.27 -4.40
C VAL A 210 1.26 21.32 -3.22
N GLU A 211 0.72 20.11 -3.37
CA GLU A 211 0.96 19.04 -2.39
C GLU A 211 2.44 18.64 -2.39
N SER A 212 2.96 18.23 -1.24
CA SER A 212 4.39 17.96 -1.11
C SER A 212 4.87 16.84 -2.04
N ASP A 213 4.04 15.86 -2.36
CA ASP A 213 4.36 14.74 -3.24
C ASP A 213 4.58 15.15 -4.70
N VAL A 214 4.05 16.30 -5.12
CA VAL A 214 4.34 16.90 -6.43
C VAL A 214 5.81 17.29 -6.55
N ILE A 215 6.39 17.83 -5.47
CA ILE A 215 7.81 18.23 -5.42
C ILE A 215 8.69 17.00 -5.67
N ILE A 216 8.74 16.09 -4.68
CA ILE A 216 9.52 14.84 -4.69
C ILE A 216 8.83 13.81 -3.78
N SER A 217 8.88 12.52 -4.15
CA SER A 217 8.30 11.44 -3.35
C SER A 217 9.09 11.21 -2.03
N LYS A 218 8.42 10.72 -0.99
CA LYS A 218 9.11 10.32 0.28
C LYS A 218 10.16 9.24 0.04
N GLN A 219 9.89 8.31 -0.89
CA GLN A 219 10.81 7.24 -1.23
C GLN A 219 12.11 7.78 -1.84
N THR A 220 11.99 8.78 -2.73
CA THR A 220 13.13 9.45 -3.35
C THR A 220 13.95 10.22 -2.31
N LEU A 221 13.30 10.98 -1.41
CA LEU A 221 14.01 11.66 -0.31
C LEU A 221 14.76 10.68 0.59
N TRP A 222 14.15 9.53 0.90
CA TRP A 222 14.79 8.48 1.68
C TRP A 222 16.00 7.90 0.97
N ALA A 223 15.91 7.65 -0.34
CA ALA A 223 17.02 7.18 -1.16
C ALA A 223 18.17 8.21 -1.21
N LEU A 224 17.85 9.49 -1.34
CA LEU A 224 18.83 10.59 -1.31
C LEU A 224 19.56 10.67 0.03
N ALA A 225 18.82 10.59 1.14
CA ALA A 225 19.40 10.60 2.48
C ALA A 225 20.35 9.41 2.73
N HIS A 226 20.12 8.26 2.09
CA HIS A 226 21.04 7.11 2.16
C HIS A 226 22.24 7.28 1.24
N LYS A 227 22.01 7.67 -0.02
CA LYS A 227 23.05 7.72 -1.05
C LYS A 227 24.04 8.87 -0.83
N ALA A 228 23.60 9.97 -0.22
CA ALA A 228 24.44 11.13 0.08
C ALA A 228 25.17 11.74 -1.14
N PRO A 229 24.49 11.94 -2.29
CA PRO A 229 25.15 12.46 -3.49
C PRO A 229 25.82 13.80 -3.20
N SER A 230 27.02 13.98 -3.76
CA SER A 230 27.89 15.14 -3.50
C SER A 230 28.00 16.08 -4.70
N GLN A 231 27.70 15.56 -5.90
CA GLN A 231 27.74 16.27 -7.18
C GLN A 231 26.43 16.09 -7.96
N ILE A 232 26.17 16.98 -8.93
CA ILE A 232 24.95 16.92 -9.73
C ILE A 232 24.84 15.62 -10.53
N ASP A 233 25.99 15.09 -10.98
CA ASP A 233 26.05 13.83 -11.71
C ASP A 233 25.68 12.64 -10.82
N ASP A 234 25.91 12.73 -9.50
CA ASP A 234 25.51 11.69 -8.54
C ASP A 234 23.99 11.62 -8.35
N LEU A 235 23.27 12.70 -8.67
CA LEU A 235 21.80 12.75 -8.64
C LEU A 235 21.18 12.10 -9.87
N GLN A 236 21.92 11.96 -10.96
CA GLN A 236 21.42 11.31 -12.16
C GLN A 236 21.09 9.83 -11.88
N GLY A 237 19.95 9.38 -12.39
CA GLY A 237 19.47 8.00 -12.20
C GLY A 237 18.87 7.70 -10.82
N VAL A 238 18.74 8.68 -9.93
CA VAL A 238 17.94 8.52 -8.71
C VAL A 238 16.46 8.45 -9.10
N GLN A 239 15.77 7.36 -8.73
CA GLN A 239 14.35 7.17 -9.04
C GLN A 239 13.50 8.31 -8.45
N GLY A 240 12.69 8.95 -9.30
CA GLY A 240 11.85 10.10 -8.94
C GLY A 240 12.55 11.46 -9.02
N LEU A 241 13.76 11.51 -9.57
CA LEU A 241 14.44 12.73 -10.00
C LEU A 241 14.69 12.67 -11.51
N GLY A 242 13.69 13.09 -12.29
CA GLY A 242 13.88 13.24 -13.73
C GLY A 242 14.60 14.56 -14.09
N PRO A 243 14.82 14.82 -15.39
CA PRO A 243 15.57 15.97 -15.86
C PRO A 243 15.04 17.33 -15.39
N TRP A 244 13.72 17.53 -15.38
CA TRP A 244 13.10 18.77 -14.95
C TRP A 244 13.27 18.99 -13.45
N ARG A 245 13.06 17.95 -12.63
CA ARG A 245 13.29 18.05 -11.17
C ARG A 245 14.76 18.25 -10.83
N LEU A 246 15.67 17.64 -11.58
CA LEU A 246 17.11 17.84 -11.41
C LEU A 246 17.52 19.29 -11.71
N ASP A 247 17.05 19.83 -12.81
CA ASP A 247 17.29 21.24 -13.18
C ASP A 247 16.69 22.20 -12.14
N THR A 248 15.47 21.90 -11.67
CA THR A 248 14.74 22.78 -10.73
C THR A 248 15.25 22.70 -9.30
N TYR A 249 15.59 21.50 -8.80
CA TYR A 249 15.84 21.25 -7.37
C TYR A 249 17.21 20.65 -7.05
N GLY A 250 17.97 20.21 -8.05
CA GLY A 250 19.19 19.44 -7.84
C GLY A 250 20.22 20.17 -6.98
N GLN A 251 20.46 21.46 -7.22
CA GLN A 251 21.42 22.25 -6.45
C GLN A 251 21.00 22.41 -4.99
N GLU A 252 19.72 22.68 -4.73
CA GLU A 252 19.21 22.83 -3.37
C GLU A 252 19.32 21.52 -2.57
N ILE A 253 19.01 20.40 -3.23
CA ILE A 253 19.13 19.06 -2.62
C ILE A 253 20.59 18.78 -2.24
N LEU A 254 21.56 19.08 -3.12
CA LEU A 254 22.98 18.88 -2.83
C LEU A 254 23.44 19.73 -1.65
N GLN A 255 23.05 21.01 -1.62
CA GLN A 255 23.40 21.91 -0.52
C GLN A 255 22.91 21.34 0.82
N ILE A 256 21.66 20.90 0.88
CA ILE A 256 21.09 20.28 2.09
C ILE A 256 21.85 19.01 2.48
N LEU A 257 22.23 18.17 1.52
CA LEU A 257 22.97 16.95 1.84
C LEU A 257 24.39 17.22 2.35
N GLN A 258 25.06 18.26 1.83
CA GLN A 258 26.40 18.67 2.23
C GLN A 258 26.44 19.24 3.66
N GLU A 259 25.38 19.95 4.08
CA GLU A 259 25.25 20.49 5.45
C GLU A 259 25.15 19.40 6.53
N TYR A 260 24.81 18.18 6.14
CA TYR A 260 24.60 17.02 7.03
C TYR A 260 25.48 15.82 6.63
N SER A 261 26.67 16.10 6.10
CA SER A 261 27.70 15.10 5.73
C SER A 261 28.51 14.60 6.91
#